data_AF-A0A2E5EYH9-F1
#
_entry.id   AF-A0A2E5EYH9-F1
#
_cell.length_a   1.000
_cell.length_b   1.000
_cell.length_c   1.000
_cell.angle_alpha   90.00
_cell.angle_beta   90.00
_cell.angle_gamma   90.00
#
_symmetry.space_group_name_H-M   'P 1'
#
loop_
_entity.id
_entity.type
_entity.pdbx_description
1 polymer ?
#
loop_
_entity_poly.entity_id
_entity_poly.type
_entity_poly.pdbx_seq_one_letter_code
_entity_poly.pdbx_strand_id
1 'polypeptide(L)' 'MPSDIPQSTVGKELPKEATKSTVAVDCEHVEKMLHRAKRGKFTFSADEPPRLGGDDKHPSPLTYIAAGIGF' A
#
# COMPACT_ATOMS: atom_id res chain seq x y z
N MET A 1 8.37 10.98 10.02
CA MET A 1 8.91 12.05 10.90
C MET A 1 7.82 12.45 11.87
N PRO A 2 8.11 12.64 13.17
CA PRO A 2 7.14 13.29 14.05
C PRO A 2 6.90 14.71 13.54
N SER A 3 5.64 15.14 13.46
CA SER A 3 5.27 16.48 13.00
C SER A 3 5.82 17.54 13.97
N ASP A 4 6.56 18.52 13.45
CA ASP A 4 7.10 19.67 14.21
C ASP A 4 6.03 20.68 14.64
N ILE A 5 4.76 20.46 14.26
CA ILE A 5 3.64 21.33 14.60
C ILE A 5 2.98 20.83 15.90
N PRO A 6 2.91 21.65 16.96
CA PRO A 6 2.16 21.32 18.16
C PRO A 6 0.71 20.97 17.82
N GLN A 7 0.17 19.86 18.35
CA GLN A 7 -1.23 19.48 18.14
C GLN A 7 -2.23 20.55 18.63
N SER A 8 -1.78 21.50 19.46
CA SER A 8 -2.57 22.66 19.87
C SER A 8 -2.75 23.72 18.77
N THR A 9 -1.96 23.68 17.70
CA THR A 9 -1.99 24.66 16.59
C THR A 9 -2.97 24.25 15.49
N VAL A 10 -3.33 22.97 15.39
CA VAL A 10 -4.41 22.53 14.48
C VAL A 10 -5.75 22.89 15.11
N GLY A 11 -6.37 23.95 14.59
CA GLY A 11 -7.52 24.62 15.18
C GLY A 11 -8.79 23.77 15.36
N LYS A 12 -9.81 24.41 15.93
CA LYS A 12 -11.18 23.89 16.20
C LYS A 12 -11.91 23.29 14.97
N GLU A 13 -11.29 23.33 13.80
CA GLU A 13 -11.79 22.82 12.52
C GLU A 13 -11.51 21.34 12.29
N LEU A 14 -10.62 20.71 13.08
CA LEU A 14 -10.49 19.27 13.05
C LEU A 14 -11.76 18.60 13.59
N PRO A 15 -12.33 17.61 12.88
CA PRO A 15 -13.47 16.85 13.38
C PRO A 15 -13.18 16.33 14.79
N LYS A 16 -14.05 16.66 15.75
CA LYS A 16 -13.91 16.21 17.15
C LYS A 16 -13.97 14.68 17.28
N GLU A 17 -14.46 14.00 16.25
CA GLU A 17 -14.66 12.57 16.21
C GLU A 17 -13.49 11.88 15.52
N ALA A 18 -13.00 10.81 16.13
CA ALA A 18 -11.96 9.98 15.54
C ALA A 18 -12.47 9.35 14.23
N THR A 19 -11.85 9.71 13.11
CA THR A 19 -12.15 9.10 11.82
C THR A 19 -11.57 7.69 11.78
N LYS A 20 -12.42 6.68 11.63
CA LYS A 20 -11.99 5.30 11.39
C LYS A 20 -12.05 5.01 9.90
N SER A 21 -10.92 4.60 9.33
CA SER A 21 -10.83 4.14 7.95
C SER A 21 -10.44 2.68 7.91
N THR A 22 -11.25 1.87 7.24
CA THR A 22 -10.92 0.47 6.94
C THR A 22 -10.59 0.33 5.47
N VAL A 23 -9.41 -0.20 5.19
CA VAL A 23 -8.90 -0.44 3.85
C VAL A 23 -8.79 -1.93 3.63
N ALA A 24 -9.51 -2.44 2.62
CA ALA A 24 -9.41 -3.80 2.14
C ALA A 24 -9.10 -3.81 0.64
N VAL A 25 -8.37 -4.82 0.20
CA VAL A 25 -7.96 -5.04 -1.19
C VAL A 25 -8.23 -6.50 -1.51
N ASP A 26 -8.86 -6.75 -2.65
CA ASP A 26 -9.06 -8.11 -3.14
C ASP A 26 -7.78 -8.57 -3.84
N CYS A 27 -7.25 -9.72 -3.42
CA CYS A 27 -6.01 -10.29 -3.95
C CYS A 27 -6.29 -11.68 -4.52
N GLU A 28 -5.77 -11.94 -5.71
CA GLU A 28 -5.79 -13.24 -6.36
C GLU A 28 -4.35 -13.72 -6.63
N HIS A 29 -4.14 -15.02 -6.42
CA HIS A 29 -2.96 -15.72 -6.92
C HIS A 29 -3.24 -16.15 -8.36
N VAL A 30 -2.36 -15.78 -9.29
CA VAL A 30 -2.55 -16.08 -10.71
C VAL A 30 -1.75 -17.33 -11.08
N GLU A 31 -0.42 -17.23 -10.98
CA GLU A 31 0.50 -18.34 -11.26
C GLU A 31 1.87 -18.05 -10.64
N LYS A 32 2.65 -19.09 -10.32
CA LYS A 32 4.03 -18.94 -9.82
C LYS A 32 4.12 -17.96 -8.64
N MET A 33 4.76 -16.81 -8.82
CA MET A 33 4.85 -15.73 -7.83
C MET A 33 4.02 -14.50 -8.23
N LEU A 34 3.25 -14.59 -9.32
CA LEU A 34 2.38 -13.54 -9.79
C LEU A 34 1.10 -13.46 -8.94
N HIS A 35 0.93 -12.32 -8.29
CA HIS A 35 -0.27 -11.96 -7.57
C HIS A 35 -0.86 -10.69 -8.17
N ARG A 36 -2.19 -10.63 -8.23
CA ARG A 36 -2.91 -9.45 -8.69
C ARG A 36 -3.82 -8.95 -7.60
N ALA A 37 -3.83 -7.64 -7.40
CA ALA A 37 -4.61 -6.98 -6.39
C ALA A 37 -5.45 -5.86 -6.99
N LYS A 38 -6.70 -5.73 -6.53
CA LYS A 38 -7.65 -4.73 -7.01
C LYS A 38 -8.39 -4.05 -5.86
N ARG A 39 -8.50 -2.72 -5.95
CA ARG A 39 -9.38 -1.90 -5.11
C ARG A 39 -9.89 -0.70 -5.90
N GLY A 40 -11.17 -0.73 -6.28
CA GLY A 40 -11.78 0.35 -7.06
C GLY A 40 -11.03 0.61 -8.37
N LYS A 41 -10.46 1.82 -8.52
CA LYS A 41 -9.67 2.24 -9.70
C LYS A 41 -8.20 1.81 -9.63
N PHE A 42 -7.75 1.23 -8.52
CA PHE A 42 -6.37 0.80 -8.34
C PHE A 42 -6.27 -0.70 -8.62
N THR A 43 -5.44 -1.07 -9.59
CA THR A 43 -5.10 -2.47 -9.89
C THR A 43 -3.59 -2.56 -10.05
N PHE A 44 -2.97 -3.50 -9.35
CA PHE A 44 -1.53 -3.71 -9.40
C PHE A 44 -1.22 -5.21 -9.37
N SER A 45 -0.08 -5.55 -9.95
CA SER A 45 0.44 -6.91 -9.98
C SER A 45 1.79 -6.92 -9.29
N ALA A 46 2.08 -7.98 -8.55
CA ALA A 46 3.39 -8.21 -7.96
C ALA A 46 3.93 -9.56 -8.44
N ASP A 47 5.21 -9.63 -8.72
CA ASP A 47 5.93 -10.84 -9.16
C ASP A 47 7.31 -10.86 -8.51
N GLU A 48 8.02 -11.98 -8.59
CA GLU A 48 9.35 -12.14 -8.03
C GLU A 48 10.34 -12.59 -9.13
N PRO A 49 11.66 -12.43 -8.92
CA PRO A 49 12.65 -12.89 -9.89
C PRO A 49 12.73 -14.43 -9.95
N PRO A 50 13.32 -15.00 -11.02
CA PRO A 50 13.39 -16.45 -11.21
C PRO A 50 14.02 -17.23 -10.05
N ARG A 51 15.00 -16.65 -9.34
CA ARG A 51 15.63 -17.27 -8.16
C ARG A 51 14.66 -17.51 -6.99
N LEU A 52 13.52 -16.82 -6.99
CA LEU A 52 12.43 -16.96 -6.02
C LEU A 52 11.19 -17.63 -6.64
N GLY A 53 11.28 -18.12 -7.88
CA GLY A 53 10.20 -18.86 -8.54
C GLY A 53 9.21 -18.01 -9.35
N GLY A 54 9.47 -16.72 -9.57
CA GLY A 54 8.66 -15.87 -10.45
C GLY A 54 9.29 -15.62 -11.82
N ASP A 55 8.70 -14.70 -12.59
CA ASP A 55 9.09 -14.40 -13.97
C ASP A 55 9.71 -12.99 -14.15
N ASP A 56 9.87 -12.22 -13.06
CA ASP A 56 10.38 -10.85 -13.06
C ASP A 56 9.61 -9.88 -13.98
N LYS A 57 8.30 -10.10 -14.14
CA LYS A 57 7.45 -9.28 -15.05
C LYS A 57 6.84 -8.05 -14.37
N HIS A 58 6.83 -8.03 -13.05
CA HIS A 58 6.23 -6.97 -12.23
C HIS A 58 7.10 -6.68 -11.00
N PRO A 59 6.97 -5.49 -10.37
CA PRO A 59 7.70 -5.17 -9.15
C PRO A 59 7.44 -6.19 -8.04
N SER A 60 8.43 -6.43 -7.19
CA SER A 60 8.24 -7.31 -6.04
C SER A 60 7.31 -6.68 -5.01
N PRO A 61 6.58 -7.49 -4.21
CA PRO A 61 5.72 -6.99 -3.15
C PRO A 61 6.44 -6.02 -2.20
N LEU A 62 7.70 -6.27 -1.88
CA LEU A 62 8.52 -5.40 -1.03
C LEU A 62 8.79 -4.03 -1.67
N THR A 63 8.90 -3.96 -2.99
CA THR A 63 9.02 -2.67 -3.71
C THR A 63 7.80 -1.78 -3.48
N TYR A 64 6.60 -2.35 -3.45
CA TYR A 64 5.38 -1.59 -3.16
C TYR A 64 5.33 -1.08 -1.71
N ILE A 65 5.80 -1.89 -0.75
CA ILE A 65 5.89 -1.47 0.66
C ILE A 65 6.89 -0.32 0.81
N ALA A 66 8.07 -0.45 0.21
CA ALA A 66 9.09 0.61 0.24
C ALA A 66 8.58 1.90 -0.41
N ALA A 67 7.91 1.80 -1.57
CA ALA A 67 7.29 2.94 -2.22
C ALA A 67 6.23 3.60 -1.32
N GLY A 68 5.35 2.82 -0.70
CA GLY A 68 4.29 3.33 0.19
C GLY A 68 4.82 4.01 1.46
N ILE A 69 6.00 3.63 1.96
CA ILE A 69 6.67 4.31 3.08
C ILE A 69 7.34 5.62 2.64
N GLY A 70 7.81 5.68 1.39
CA GLY A 70 8.55 6.82 0.86
C GLY A 70 7.70 8.03 0.47
N PHE A 71 6.40 7.83 0.20
CA PHE A 71 5.43 8.89 -0.04
C PHE A 71 4.85 9.45 1.27
#